data_AF-A0A496QR73-F1
#
_entry.id   AF-A0A496QR73-F1
#
_cell.length_a   1.000
_cell.length_b   1.000
_cell.length_c   1.000
_cell.angle_alpha   90.00
_cell.angle_beta   90.00
_cell.angle_gamma   90.00
#
_symmetry.space_group_name_H-M   'P 1'
#
loop_
_entity.id
_entity.type
_entity.pdbx_description
1 polymer ?
#
loop_
_entity_poly.entity_id
_entity_poly.type
_entity_poly.pdbx_seq_one_letter_code
_entity_poly.pdbx_strand_id
1 'polypeptide(L)' 'MPPGDALLEIGGVDVPVGPGSTYPMVFIANSIVLKVIELQLKEGMIPEVRKSGNLKGGLERSKALFDDKYYYRIKHY' A
#
# COMPACT_ATOMS: atom_id res chain seq x y z
N MET A 1 -10.64 -13.15 13.70
CA MET A 1 -10.22 -11.95 14.44
C MET A 1 -11.07 -11.85 15.70
N PRO A 2 -10.48 -11.53 16.86
CA PRO A 2 -11.24 -11.26 18.08
C PRO A 2 -12.23 -10.11 17.87
N PRO A 3 -13.28 -10.01 18.70
CA PRO A 3 -14.16 -8.84 18.71
C PRO A 3 -13.35 -7.54 18.80
N GLY A 4 -13.73 -6.54 18.00
CA GLY A 4 -13.06 -5.24 17.96
C GLY A 4 -11.75 -5.19 17.17
N ASP A 5 -11.34 -6.27 16.50
CA ASP A 5 -10.04 -6.35 15.82
C ASP A 5 -8.89 -5.95 16.76
N ALA A 6 -8.79 -6.58 17.93
CA ALA A 6 -7.75 -6.31 18.92
C ALA A 6 -7.09 -7.61 19.35
N LEU A 7 -5.75 -7.61 19.43
CA LEU A 7 -4.94 -8.79 19.74
C LEU A 7 -4.37 -8.78 21.16
N LEU A 8 -4.35 -7.62 21.82
CA LEU A 8 -3.63 -7.41 23.07
C LEU A 8 -4.49 -6.67 24.10
N GLU A 9 -4.36 -7.09 25.36
CA GLU A 9 -4.77 -6.31 26.52
C GLU A 9 -3.53 -5.73 27.19
N ILE A 10 -3.50 -4.42 27.43
CA ILE A 10 -2.38 -3.73 28.07
C ILE A 10 -2.87 -3.13 29.39
N GLY A 11 -2.23 -3.50 30.49
CA GLY A 11 -2.58 -2.99 31.82
C GLY A 11 -2.53 -1.46 31.86
N GLY A 12 -3.61 -0.84 32.36
CA GLY A 12 -3.78 0.62 32.39
C GLY A 12 -4.41 1.22 31.13
N VAL A 13 -4.73 0.40 30.12
CA VAL A 13 -5.54 0.79 28.95
C VAL A 13 -6.92 0.15 29.11
N ASP A 14 -7.97 0.94 28.98
CA ASP A 14 -9.37 0.54 29.20
C ASP A 14 -9.99 -0.21 28.02
N VAL A 15 -9.30 -0.23 26.88
CA VAL A 15 -9.72 -0.92 25.65
C VAL A 15 -8.64 -1.87 25.14
N PRO A 16 -9.01 -3.06 24.60
CA PRO A 16 -8.09 -3.91 23.87
C PRO A 16 -7.50 -3.19 22.64
N VAL A 17 -6.24 -3.47 22.34
CA VAL A 17 -5.49 -2.82 21.25
C VAL A 17 -4.78 -3.83 20.34
N GLY A 18 -4.10 -3.33 19.32
CA GLY A 18 -3.34 -4.15 18.37
C GLY A 18 -4.22 -4.69 17.24
N PRO A 19 -4.53 -3.87 16.23
CA PRO A 19 -5.35 -4.27 15.09
C PRO A 19 -4.70 -5.37 14.26
N GLY A 20 -5.15 -6.60 14.49
CA GLY A 20 -4.57 -7.78 13.86
C GLY A 20 -4.94 -7.91 12.39
N SER A 21 -6.09 -7.40 11.96
CA SER A 21 -6.53 -7.47 10.57
C SER A 21 -5.69 -6.60 9.61
N THR A 22 -5.04 -5.55 10.14
CA THR A 22 -4.24 -4.61 9.33
C THR A 22 -3.09 -5.33 8.62
N TYR A 23 -2.37 -6.19 9.31
CA TYR A 23 -1.20 -6.89 8.76
C TYR A 23 -1.55 -7.81 7.57
N PRO A 24 -2.48 -8.78 7.69
CA PRO A 24 -2.86 -9.62 6.55
C PRO A 24 -3.54 -8.81 5.46
N MET A 25 -4.32 -7.77 5.79
CA MET A 25 -4.93 -6.90 4.78
C MET A 25 -3.86 -6.20 3.93
N VAL A 26 -2.86 -5.57 4.57
CA VAL A 26 -1.74 -4.92 3.87
C VAL A 26 -0.94 -5.94 3.05
N PHE A 27 -0.71 -7.14 3.59
CA PHE A 27 -0.04 -8.21 2.86
C PHE A 27 -0.81 -8.63 1.59
N ILE A 28 -2.13 -8.82 1.70
CA ILE A 28 -3.00 -9.17 0.57
C ILE A 28 -3.02 -8.04 -0.47
N ALA A 29 -3.21 -6.79 -0.05
CA ALA A 29 -3.24 -5.64 -0.94
C ALA A 29 -1.93 -5.51 -1.73
N ASN A 30 -0.78 -5.61 -1.05
CA ASN A 30 0.52 -5.59 -1.70
C ASN A 30 0.72 -6.79 -2.64
N SER A 31 0.27 -7.98 -2.23
CA SER A 31 0.36 -9.19 -3.05
C SER A 31 -0.46 -9.07 -4.34
N ILE A 32 -1.62 -8.43 -4.31
CA ILE A 32 -2.44 -8.13 -5.49
C ILE A 32 -1.67 -7.19 -6.43
N VAL A 33 -1.09 -6.10 -5.92
CA VAL A 33 -0.31 -5.15 -6.72
C VAL A 33 0.88 -5.86 -7.40
N LEU A 34 1.63 -6.68 -6.65
CA LEU A 34 2.73 -7.46 -7.20
C LEU A 34 2.25 -8.41 -8.29
N LYS A 35 1.12 -9.09 -8.08
CA LYS A 35 0.57 -10.01 -9.07
C LYS A 35 0.17 -9.31 -10.36
N VAL A 36 -0.42 -8.13 -10.26
CA VAL A 36 -0.79 -7.31 -11.43
C VAL A 36 0.46 -6.90 -12.21
N ILE A 37 1.54 -6.50 -11.53
CA ILE A 37 2.82 -6.17 -12.17
C ILE A 37 3.38 -7.38 -12.94
N GLU A 38 3.36 -8.58 -12.35
CA GLU A 38 3.79 -9.80 -13.05
C GLU A 38 2.97 -10.08 -14.31
N LEU A 39 1.64 -9.93 -14.22
CA LEU A 39 0.74 -10.17 -15.35
C LEU A 39 0.96 -9.15 -16.47
N GLN A 40 1.12 -7.87 -16.13
CA GLN A 40 1.44 -6.83 -17.11
C GLN A 40 2.73 -7.14 -17.88
N LEU A 41 3.79 -7.56 -17.17
CA LEU A 41 5.04 -7.94 -17.80
C LEU A 41 4.87 -9.15 -18.74
N LYS A 42 4.09 -10.15 -18.33
CA LYS A 42 3.78 -11.32 -19.18
C LYS A 42 3.06 -10.95 -20.47
N GLU A 43 2.27 -9.88 -20.45
CA GLU A 43 1.57 -9.34 -21.62
C GLU A 43 2.43 -8.38 -22.45
N GLY A 44 3.72 -8.23 -22.12
CA GLY A 44 4.64 -7.35 -22.85
C GLY A 44 4.46 -5.86 -22.53
N MET A 45 3.70 -5.52 -21.49
CA MET A 45 3.56 -4.14 -21.01
C MET A 45 4.74 -3.74 -20.12
N ILE A 46 4.94 -2.42 -19.98
CA ILE A 46 5.91 -1.83 -19.04
C ILE A 46 5.12 -1.23 -17.85
N PRO A 47 5.13 -1.86 -16.67
CA PRO A 47 4.39 -1.37 -15.50
C PRO A 47 4.91 -0.02 -15.00
N GLU A 48 3.99 0.92 -14.74
CA GLU A 48 4.31 2.23 -14.19
C GLU A 48 4.35 2.20 -12.66
N VAL A 49 5.48 1.77 -12.10
CA VAL A 49 5.67 1.68 -10.65
C VAL A 49 6.28 2.98 -10.10
N ARG A 50 5.72 3.48 -8.99
CA ARG A 50 6.26 4.61 -8.23
C ARG A 50 7.59 4.23 -7.59
N LYS A 51 8.57 5.12 -7.64
CA LYS A 51 9.89 4.92 -7.02
C LYS A 51 9.95 5.63 -5.68
N SER A 52 10.55 5.01 -4.67
CA SER A 52 10.75 5.67 -3.38
C SER A 52 11.50 6.99 -3.56
N GLY A 53 11.02 8.06 -2.93
CA GLY A 53 11.63 9.39 -2.98
C GLY A 53 13.05 9.42 -2.41
N ASN A 54 13.41 8.45 -1.56
CA ASN A 54 14.76 8.31 -0.99
C ASN A 54 15.77 7.74 -1.99
N LEU A 55 15.33 7.27 -3.15
CA LEU A 55 16.20 6.77 -4.21
C LEU A 55 16.46 7.88 -5.23
N LYS A 56 17.68 7.90 -5.80
CA LYS A 56 18.05 8.85 -6.87
C LYS A 56 17.02 8.85 -8.00
N GLY A 57 16.50 10.02 -8.37
CA GLY A 57 15.47 10.17 -9.41
C GLY A 57 14.06 9.75 -8.96
N GLY A 58 13.86 9.47 -7.67
CA GLY A 58 12.60 8.96 -7.12
C GLY A 58 11.51 10.02 -7.02
N LEU A 59 11.88 11.24 -6.62
CA LEU A 59 10.97 12.38 -6.51
C LEU A 59 10.46 12.80 -7.89
N GLU A 60 11.37 12.94 -8.86
CA GLU A 60 11.05 13.38 -10.22
C GLU A 60 10.13 12.38 -10.93
N ARG A 61 10.44 11.08 -10.82
CA ARG A 61 9.57 10.02 -11.35
C ARG A 61 8.21 9.99 -10.65
N SER A 62 8.19 10.16 -9.32
CA SER A 62 6.95 10.13 -8.56
C SER A 62 6.06 11.31 -8.91
N LYS A 63 6.62 12.52 -9.08
CA LYS A 63 5.89 13.69 -9.55
C LYS A 63 5.27 13.45 -10.94
N ALA A 64 6.08 13.00 -11.90
CA ALA A 64 5.62 12.75 -13.27
C ALA A 64 4.51 11.69 -13.36
N LEU A 65 4.63 10.60 -12.57
CA LEU A 65 3.60 9.55 -12.56
C LEU A 65 2.38 9.95 -11.73
N PHE A 66 2.59 10.44 -10.51
CA PHE A 66 1.51 10.65 -9.54
C PHE A 66 0.84 11.99 -9.74
N ASP A 67 1.57 13.09 -9.54
CA ASP A 67 1.01 14.45 -9.54
C ASP A 67 0.50 14.84 -10.94
N ASP A 68 1.27 14.52 -11.98
CA ASP A 68 0.97 14.99 -13.34
C ASP A 68 0.00 14.05 -14.08
N LYS A 69 0.12 12.73 -13.92
CA LYS A 69 -0.64 11.75 -14.72
C LYS A 69 -1.83 11.12 -13.98
N TYR A 70 -1.70 10.85 -12.69
CA TYR A 70 -2.67 10.03 -11.95
C TYR A 70 -3.44 10.74 -10.83
N TYR A 71 -3.07 11.98 -10.49
CA TYR A 71 -3.62 12.73 -9.36
C TYR A 71 -5.15 12.75 -9.33
N TYR A 72 -5.79 13.05 -10.47
CA TYR A 72 -7.25 13.12 -10.59
C TYR A 72 -7.98 11.77 -10.42
N ARG A 73 -7.25 10.64 -10.37
CA ARG A 73 -7.83 9.31 -10.16
C ARG A 73 -7.93 8.93 -8.68
N ILE A 74 -7.30 9.69 -7.78
CA ILE A 74 -7.23 9.38 -6.35
C ILE A 74 -8.08 10.40 -5.60
N LYS A 75 -9.20 9.93 -5.03
CA LYS A 75 -10.22 10.81 -4.42
C LYS A 75 -9.88 11.31 -3.02
N HIS A 76 -9.02 10.59 -2.30
CA HIS A 76 -8.71 10.86 -0.89
C HIS A 76 -7.19 10.81 -0.69
N TYR A 77 -6.54 11.88 -1.11
CA TYR A 77 -5.11 12.10 -0.87
C TYR A 77 -4.91 13.00 0.35
#